data_AF-A0A183IX16-F1
#
_entry.id   AF-A0A183IX16-F1
#
_cell.length_a   1.000
_cell.length_b   1.000
_cell.length_c   1.000
_cell.angle_alpha   90.00
_cell.angle_beta   90.00
_cell.angle_gamma   90.00
#
_symmetry.space_group_name_H-M   'P 1'
#
loop_
_entity.id
_entity.type
_entity.pdbx_description
1 polymer ?
#
loop_
_entity_poly.entity_id
_entity_poly.type
_entity_poly.pdbx_seq_one_letter_code
_entity_poly.pdbx_strand_id
1 'polypeptide(L)'
;RAFIPSPKVDVAVVHFLPLVKPLIKCHFDLVEKVCRHIFHFRQKYCVRGVETLYPPEQRTAMADQLLRRSRISPKVVPYNLSVEEIGCMCYVYEEQCKQNPGLFTYDYRAAVNKDVNSLPPICKFDSS
;
A
#
# COMPACT_ATOMS: atom_id res chain seq x y z
N ARG A 1 -30.82 -23.64 -15.48
CA ARG A 1 -30.70 -22.86 -14.23
C ARG A 1 -29.49 -23.40 -13.48
N ALA A 2 -28.43 -22.61 -13.28
CA ALA A 2 -27.15 -23.11 -12.73
C ALA A 2 -26.99 -22.93 -11.21
N PHE A 3 -27.74 -22.01 -10.60
CA PHE A 3 -27.75 -21.76 -9.15
C PHE A 3 -29.17 -21.88 -8.60
N ILE A 4 -29.31 -22.56 -7.45
CA ILE A 4 -30.58 -22.75 -6.74
C ILE A 4 -30.32 -22.50 -5.25
N PRO A 5 -30.99 -21.51 -4.62
CA PRO A 5 -31.90 -20.53 -5.23
C PRO A 5 -31.18 -19.54 -6.17
N SER A 6 -31.96 -18.77 -6.94
CA SER A 6 -31.41 -17.78 -7.86
C SER A 6 -30.73 -16.63 -7.09
N PRO A 7 -29.47 -16.28 -7.40
CA PRO A 7 -28.81 -15.14 -6.79
C PRO A 7 -29.45 -13.82 -7.26
N LYS A 8 -29.27 -12.75 -6.45
CA LYS A 8 -29.70 -11.37 -6.78
C LYS A 8 -28.69 -10.60 -7.64
N VAL A 9 -27.56 -11.22 -7.94
CA VAL A 9 -26.43 -10.64 -8.68
C VAL A 9 -25.92 -11.69 -9.67
N ASP A 10 -25.24 -11.22 -10.72
CA ASP A 10 -24.59 -12.10 -11.69
C ASP A 10 -23.37 -12.81 -11.10
N VAL A 11 -23.08 -14.01 -11.62
CA VAL A 11 -21.95 -14.83 -11.18
C VAL A 11 -20.97 -15.01 -12.32
N ALA A 12 -19.69 -14.71 -12.04
CA ALA A 12 -18.59 -14.96 -12.95
C ALA A 12 -17.60 -15.95 -12.32
N VAL A 13 -17.07 -16.87 -13.13
CA VAL A 13 -15.97 -17.76 -12.73
C VAL A 13 -14.66 -17.12 -13.16
N VAL A 14 -13.74 -16.93 -12.21
CA VAL A 14 -12.41 -16.35 -12.46
C VAL A 14 -11.35 -17.33 -12.02
N HIS A 15 -10.34 -17.55 -12.86
CA HIS A 15 -9.17 -18.36 -12.55
C HIS A 15 -7.95 -17.46 -12.42
N PHE A 16 -7.34 -17.44 -11.23
CA PHE A 16 -6.09 -16.75 -10.98
C PHE A 16 -4.92 -17.73 -11.08
N LEU A 17 -3.97 -17.42 -11.96
CA LEU A 17 -2.69 -18.12 -12.01
C LEU A 17 -1.63 -17.22 -11.35
N PRO A 18 -0.91 -17.71 -10.33
CA PRO A 18 0.15 -16.92 -9.72
C PRO A 18 1.24 -16.63 -10.76
N LEU A 19 1.70 -15.37 -10.78
CA LEU A 19 2.80 -14.98 -11.65
C LEU A 19 4.10 -15.65 -11.19
N VAL A 20 4.92 -16.09 -12.15
CA VAL A 20 6.25 -16.66 -11.86
C VAL A 20 7.13 -15.66 -11.10
N LYS A 21 7.04 -14.37 -11.45
CA LYS A 21 7.71 -13.27 -10.75
C LYS A 21 6.65 -12.27 -10.28
N PRO A 22 6.62 -11.92 -8.98
CA PRO A 22 5.69 -10.92 -8.49
C PRO A 22 6.04 -9.54 -9.06
N LEU A 23 5.02 -8.73 -9.35
CA LEU A 23 5.20 -7.35 -9.84
C LEU A 23 5.82 -6.44 -8.77
N ILE A 24 5.46 -6.67 -7.50
CA ILE A 24 5.98 -5.93 -6.35
C ILE A 24 6.78 -6.89 -5.49
N LYS A 25 8.08 -6.64 -5.34
CA LYS A 25 9.02 -7.45 -4.56
C LYS A 25 9.20 -6.93 -3.12
N CYS A 26 8.13 -6.42 -2.54
CA CYS A 26 8.07 -6.01 -1.13
C CYS A 26 7.29 -7.07 -0.33
N HIS A 27 7.50 -7.13 0.98
CA HIS A 27 6.75 -8.05 1.83
C HIS A 27 5.25 -7.73 1.79
N PHE A 28 4.40 -8.76 1.84
CA PHE A 28 2.95 -8.59 1.71
C PHE A 28 2.39 -7.57 2.70
N ASP A 29 2.78 -7.62 3.97
CA ASP A 29 2.30 -6.67 4.99
C ASP A 29 2.62 -5.21 4.66
N LEU A 30 3.76 -4.96 3.98
CA LEU A 30 4.10 -3.62 3.52
C LEU A 30 3.21 -3.19 2.36
N VAL A 31 3.03 -4.07 1.37
CA VAL A 31 2.18 -3.79 0.20
C VAL A 31 0.73 -3.57 0.64
N GLU A 32 0.20 -4.44 1.51
CA GLU A 32 -1.14 -4.35 2.05
C GLU A 32 -1.31 -3.06 2.86
N LYS A 33 -0.34 -2.68 3.72
CA LYS A 33 -0.35 -1.39 4.42
C LYS A 33 -0.40 -0.21 3.45
N VAL A 34 0.51 -0.15 2.49
CA VAL A 34 0.57 0.94 1.51
C VAL A 34 -0.75 1.05 0.73
N CYS A 35 -1.26 -0.06 0.19
CA CYS A 35 -2.54 -0.11 -0.51
C CYS A 35 -3.71 0.35 0.37
N ARG A 36 -3.82 -0.17 1.60
CA ARG A 36 -4.90 0.19 2.53
C ARG A 36 -4.97 1.70 2.77
N HIS A 37 -3.82 2.36 2.90
CA HIS A 37 -3.74 3.80 3.11
C HIS A 37 -4.02 4.59 1.82
N ILE A 38 -3.48 4.19 0.67
CA ILE A 38 -3.74 4.85 -0.62
C ILE A 38 -5.24 4.84 -0.94
N PHE A 39 -5.92 3.71 -0.70
CA PHE A 39 -7.34 3.52 -1.01
C PHE A 39 -8.29 3.94 0.13
N HIS A 40 -7.79 4.54 1.21
CA HIS A 40 -8.60 4.99 2.35
C HIS A 40 -9.70 5.97 1.91
N PHE A 41 -9.38 6.88 0.99
CA PHE A 41 -10.29 7.92 0.54
C PHE A 41 -10.57 7.82 -0.97
N ARG A 42 -11.63 7.08 -1.35
CA ARG A 42 -11.98 6.86 -2.77
C ARG A 42 -12.20 8.14 -3.58
N GLN A 43 -12.71 9.20 -2.97
CA GLN A 43 -13.06 10.47 -3.64
C GLN A 43 -12.03 11.59 -3.41
N LYS A 44 -10.86 11.28 -2.86
CA LYS A 44 -9.77 12.26 -2.66
C LYS A 44 -8.57 11.90 -3.53
N TYR A 45 -7.65 12.85 -3.67
CA TYR A 45 -6.37 12.58 -4.31
C TYR A 45 -5.51 11.65 -3.44
N CYS A 46 -4.67 10.83 -4.09
CA CYS A 46 -3.86 9.81 -3.46
C CYS A 46 -2.97 10.35 -2.34
N VAL A 47 -2.49 11.60 -2.45
CA VAL A 47 -1.69 12.26 -1.41
C VAL A 47 -2.36 12.23 -0.04
N ARG A 48 -3.70 12.34 0.01
CA ARG A 48 -4.44 12.28 1.29
C ARG A 48 -4.36 10.91 1.94
N GLY A 49 -4.36 9.85 1.14
CA GLY A 49 -4.14 8.49 1.61
C GLY A 49 -2.70 8.27 2.02
N VAL A 50 -1.75 8.66 1.17
CA VAL A 50 -0.30 8.52 1.43
C VAL A 50 0.13 9.23 2.72
N GLU A 51 -0.36 10.44 2.97
CA GLU A 51 -0.07 11.19 4.19
C GLU A 51 -0.44 10.42 5.48
N THR A 52 -1.45 9.53 5.43
CA THR A 52 -1.84 8.73 6.59
C THR A 52 -0.87 7.59 6.92
N LEU A 53 0.16 7.35 6.10
CA LEU A 53 1.26 6.43 6.42
C LEU A 53 2.25 7.00 7.44
N TYR A 54 2.16 8.30 7.74
CA TYR A 54 3.17 9.02 8.50
C TYR A 54 2.58 9.74 9.71
N PRO A 55 3.39 9.92 10.79
CA PRO A 55 3.04 10.77 11.92
C PRO A 55 2.75 12.22 11.52
N PRO A 56 1.89 12.95 12.26
CA PRO A 56 1.47 14.31 11.93
C PRO A 56 2.62 15.29 11.71
N GLU A 57 3.72 15.16 12.46
CA GLU A 57 4.85 16.07 12.43
C GLU A 57 5.58 16.05 11.08
N GLN A 58 5.60 14.90 10.41
CA GLN A 58 6.40 14.66 9.21
C GLN A 58 5.58 14.24 7.98
N ARG A 59 4.25 14.10 8.11
CA ARG A 59 3.39 13.55 7.05
C ARG A 59 3.52 14.26 5.72
N THR A 60 3.52 15.58 5.70
CA THR A 60 3.51 16.35 4.46
C THR A 60 4.83 16.19 3.72
N ALA A 61 5.95 16.31 4.42
CA ALA A 61 7.28 16.20 3.82
C ALA A 61 7.57 14.77 3.33
N MET A 62 7.25 13.75 4.15
CA MET A 62 7.52 12.35 3.82
C MET A 62 6.62 11.82 2.70
N ALA A 63 5.34 12.22 2.69
CA ALA A 63 4.40 11.86 1.63
C ALA A 63 4.76 12.52 0.29
N ASP A 64 5.14 13.80 0.31
CA ASP A 64 5.64 14.50 -0.88
C ASP A 64 6.93 13.83 -1.40
N GLN A 65 7.86 13.48 -0.51
CA GLN A 65 9.06 12.74 -0.88
C GLN A 65 8.71 11.37 -1.50
N LEU A 66 7.78 10.61 -0.93
CA LEU A 66 7.37 9.30 -1.45
C LEU A 66 6.81 9.44 -2.88
N LEU A 67 5.89 10.37 -3.08
CA LEU A 67 5.23 10.58 -4.38
C LEU A 67 6.22 11.09 -5.44
N ARG A 68 7.11 12.03 -5.08
CA ARG A 68 8.15 12.53 -5.99
C ARG A 68 9.11 11.43 -6.41
N ARG A 69 9.62 10.64 -5.46
CA ARG A 69 10.54 9.53 -5.77
C ARG A 69 9.87 8.44 -6.61
N SER A 70 8.57 8.24 -6.41
CA SER A 70 7.75 7.30 -7.19
C SER A 70 7.30 7.87 -8.55
N ARG A 71 7.57 9.15 -8.84
CA ARG A 71 7.13 9.87 -10.05
C ARG A 71 5.61 9.93 -10.23
N ILE A 72 4.87 9.95 -9.13
CA ILE A 72 3.40 9.99 -9.12
C ILE A 72 2.93 11.40 -8.80
N SER A 73 1.97 11.90 -9.58
CA SER A 73 1.35 13.20 -9.29
C SER A 73 0.48 13.11 -8.02
N PRO A 74 0.61 14.06 -7.08
CA PRO A 74 -0.18 14.06 -5.84
C PRO A 74 -1.67 14.28 -6.08
N LYS A 75 -2.08 14.65 -7.30
CA LYS A 75 -3.48 14.90 -7.69
C LYS A 75 -4.11 13.73 -8.46
N VAL A 76 -3.45 12.57 -8.52
CA VAL A 76 -4.07 11.36 -9.09
C VAL A 76 -5.09 10.82 -8.09
N VAL A 77 -6.23 10.31 -8.60
CA VAL A 77 -7.22 9.64 -7.77
C VAL A 77 -6.82 8.16 -7.61
N PRO A 78 -6.92 7.55 -6.41
CA PRO A 78 -6.35 6.22 -6.14
C PRO A 78 -6.67 5.11 -7.16
N TYR A 79 -7.89 5.08 -7.72
CA TYR A 79 -8.29 4.05 -8.69
C TYR A 79 -7.66 4.22 -10.08
N ASN A 80 -6.98 5.32 -10.36
CA ASN A 80 -6.21 5.54 -11.59
C ASN A 80 -4.74 5.12 -11.45
N LEU A 81 -4.32 4.62 -10.28
CA LEU A 81 -2.95 4.16 -10.05
C LEU A 81 -2.76 2.74 -10.59
N SER A 82 -1.67 2.51 -11.30
CA SER A 82 -1.28 1.18 -11.77
C SER A 82 -0.63 0.33 -10.66
N VAL A 83 -0.54 -0.98 -10.88
CA VAL A 83 0.14 -1.88 -9.93
C VAL A 83 1.64 -1.58 -9.87
N GLU A 84 2.23 -1.16 -10.97
CA GLU A 84 3.64 -0.73 -11.06
C GLU A 84 3.88 0.56 -10.27
N GLU A 85 2.99 1.54 -10.38
CA GLU A 85 3.05 2.79 -9.60
C GLU A 85 2.94 2.50 -8.10
N ILE A 86 2.02 1.61 -7.71
CA ILE A 86 1.91 1.14 -6.32
C ILE A 86 3.19 0.42 -5.88
N GLY A 87 3.78 -0.39 -6.75
CA GLY A 87 5.08 -1.03 -6.52
C GLY A 87 6.19 -0.02 -6.24
N CYS A 88 6.30 1.03 -7.06
CA CYS A 88 7.25 2.13 -6.84
C CYS A 88 7.07 2.78 -5.46
N MET A 89 5.82 3.05 -5.06
CA MET A 89 5.52 3.59 -3.73
C MET A 89 5.92 2.63 -2.61
N CYS A 90 5.70 1.32 -2.79
CA CYS A 90 6.09 0.30 -1.81
C CYS A 90 7.61 0.28 -1.61
N TYR A 91 8.40 0.31 -2.68
CA TYR A 91 9.86 0.34 -2.58
C TYR A 91 10.38 1.59 -1.84
N VAL A 92 9.82 2.76 -2.17
CA VAL A 92 10.22 4.02 -1.51
C VAL A 92 9.81 4.01 -0.03
N TYR A 93 8.61 3.52 0.28
CA TYR A 93 8.14 3.42 1.67
C TYR A 93 8.98 2.41 2.48
N GLU A 94 9.37 1.29 1.88
CA GLU A 94 10.25 0.31 2.52
C GLU A 94 11.60 0.93 2.91
N GLU A 95 12.20 1.73 2.01
CA GLU A 95 13.43 2.46 2.31
C GLU A 95 13.23 3.50 3.43
N GLN A 96 12.13 4.24 3.41
CA GLN A 96 11.81 5.19 4.49
C GLN A 96 11.63 4.49 5.84
N CYS A 97 11.05 3.28 5.85
CA CYS A 97 10.94 2.47 7.07
C CYS A 97 12.29 1.95 7.56
N LYS A 98 13.23 1.63 6.66
CA LYS A 98 14.60 1.27 7.02
C LYS A 98 15.35 2.45 7.65
N GLN A 99 15.09 3.67 7.19
CA GLN A 99 15.69 4.90 7.71
C GLN A 99 15.06 5.37 9.03
N ASN A 100 13.78 5.06 9.25
CA ASN A 100 13.02 5.48 10.42
C ASN A 100 12.42 4.26 11.13
N PRO A 101 13.16 3.60 12.05
CA PRO A 101 12.63 2.50 12.85
C PRO A 101 11.32 2.88 13.53
N GLY A 102 10.32 1.99 13.50
CA GLY A 102 8.98 2.25 14.04
C GLY A 102 8.00 2.92 13.08
N LEU A 103 8.45 3.45 11.93
CA LEU A 103 7.51 4.01 10.94
C LEU A 103 6.52 2.96 10.42
N PHE A 104 6.96 1.71 10.31
CA PHE A 104 6.09 0.62 9.87
C PHE A 104 5.01 0.25 10.91
N THR A 105 5.24 0.49 12.21
CA THR A 105 4.23 0.22 13.25
C THR A 105 3.30 1.40 13.51
N TYR A 106 3.62 2.58 13.00
CA TYR A 106 2.72 3.73 13.08
C TYR A 106 1.33 3.39 12.51
N ASP A 107 0.31 3.65 13.32
CA ASP A 107 -1.09 3.43 12.97
C ASP A 107 -1.87 4.75 13.15
N TYR A 108 -2.31 5.31 12.03
CA TYR A 108 -3.09 6.53 11.97
C TYR A 108 -4.42 6.47 12.75
N ARG A 109 -4.96 5.27 13.00
CA ARG A 109 -6.24 5.07 13.69
C ARG A 109 -6.08 4.65 15.15
N ALA A 110 -4.87 4.30 15.58
CA ALA A 110 -4.63 3.86 16.95
C ALA A 110 -4.65 5.04 17.92
N ALA A 111 -5.26 4.83 19.09
CA ALA A 111 -5.20 5.80 20.20
C ALA A 111 -3.83 5.78 20.92
N VAL A 112 -3.06 4.68 20.78
CA VAL A 112 -1.75 4.46 21.43
C VAL A 112 -0.85 3.69 20.46
N ASN A 113 0.37 4.17 20.25
CA ASN A 113 1.36 3.54 19.36
C ASN A 113 1.77 2.15 19.88
N LYS A 114 1.69 1.12 19.03
CA LYS A 114 2.27 -0.20 19.29
C LYS A 114 3.75 -0.18 18.89
N ASP A 115 4.60 -0.80 19.72
CA ASP A 115 6.04 -1.06 19.58
C ASP A 115 6.82 -0.13 18.62
N VAL A 116 7.60 0.77 19.21
CA VAL A 116 8.18 1.97 18.57
C VAL A 116 9.37 1.67 17.63
N ASN A 117 9.79 0.41 17.45
CA ASN A 117 11.06 0.10 16.78
C ASN A 117 11.01 -1.01 15.71
N SER A 118 9.83 -1.46 15.27
CA SER A 118 9.76 -2.56 14.29
C SER A 118 10.01 -2.08 12.86
N LEU A 119 10.82 -2.85 12.14
CA LEU A 119 10.96 -2.75 10.68
C LEU A 119 9.88 -3.57 9.99
N PRO A 120 9.52 -3.25 8.73
CA PRO A 120 8.68 -4.14 7.94
C PRO A 120 9.36 -5.51 7.80
N PRO A 121 8.59 -6.60 7.76
CA PRO A 121 9.17 -7.92 7.52
C PRO A 121 9.89 -7.94 6.17
N ILE A 122 10.97 -8.72 6.09
CA ILE A 122 11.78 -8.82 4.87
C ILE A 122 11.06 -9.70 3.86
N CYS A 123 10.98 -9.23 2.62
CA CYS A 123 10.43 -10.03 1.53
C CYS A 123 11.38 -11.20 1.23
N LYS A 124 11.00 -12.42 1.62
CA LYS A 124 11.77 -13.65 1.36
C LYS A 124 11.49 -14.17 -0.05
N PHE A 125 11.89 -13.41 -1.07
CA PHE A 125 12.05 -13.95 -2.42
C PHE A 125 13.54 -14.05 -2.71
N ASP A 126 14.24 -14.93 -1.99
CA ASP A 126 15.64 -15.18 -2.30
C ASP A 126 15.77 -16.10 -3.52
N SER A 127 16.42 -15.53 -4.53
CA SER A 127 17.47 -16.12 -5.35
C SER A 127 17.22 -17.52 -5.93
N SER A 128 16.68 -17.54 -7.15
CA SER A 128 17.05 -18.55 -8.16
C SER A 128 17.61 -17.83 -9.37
#